data_AF-A0A505IYT1-F1
#
_entry.id   AF-A0A505IYT1-F1
#
_cell.length_a   1.000
_cell.length_b   1.000
_cell.length_c   1.000
_cell.angle_alpha   90.00
_cell.angle_beta   90.00
_cell.angle_gamma   90.00
#
_symmetry.space_group_name_H-M   'P 1'
#
loop_
_entity.id
_entity.type
_entity.pdbx_description
1 polymer ?
#
loop_
_entity_poly.entity_id
_entity_poly.type
_entity_poly.pdbx_seq_one_letter_code
_entity_poly.pdbx_strand_id
1 'polypeptide(L)'
;MTLPEWGAELNFSLSTLNRMLTTLRDELAEYHIELNTSPLSIRGEEVMIRKFYWDLFCESTYFEFDDSSELSNKIGQLFPDISLKKVKKIIHLTYQRMGEGELSFPVHVREFLTNSYLYKEILATLCQMSRFKRVPYDKLEDEAFFICIMVYAHCDFRGKTNVPLTNLSQTAANVADGLYEILRERFLYLGINCDIHEVYDFLSRQYAKVLLDPIYIKNDCVTNKFAQSLDSDLFDYLKNYLNSLKESNYFTGAWVSDFCASLIVYLYLNKKIGLTHEILVILSNGSLIDETVAVLLERFFYRRLTIVYEDTDLEKKSKGLKGTY
;
A
#
# COMPACT_ATOMS: atom_id res chain seq x y z
N MET A 1 28.71 7.71 -18.20
CA MET A 1 29.53 6.50 -18.07
C MET A 1 29.15 5.53 -19.17
N THR A 2 30.11 4.86 -19.80
CA THR A 2 29.91 3.87 -20.87
C THR A 2 29.85 2.45 -20.31
N LEU A 3 29.40 1.48 -21.12
CA LEU A 3 29.30 0.08 -20.69
C LEU A 3 30.66 -0.54 -20.28
N PRO A 4 31.78 -0.27 -21.00
CA PRO A 4 33.11 -0.73 -20.55
C PRO A 4 33.57 -0.12 -19.23
N GLU A 5 33.24 1.15 -18.97
CA GLU A 5 33.56 1.81 -17.70
C GLU A 5 32.85 1.14 -16.52
N TRP A 6 31.57 0.76 -16.67
CA TRP A 6 30.83 -0.04 -15.68
C TRP A 6 31.44 -1.42 -15.45
N GLY A 7 31.83 -2.10 -16.52
CA GLY A 7 32.49 -3.41 -16.41
C GLY A 7 33.76 -3.34 -15.57
N ALA A 8 34.55 -2.29 -15.76
CA ALA A 8 35.75 -2.03 -14.97
C ALA A 8 35.42 -1.71 -13.51
N GLU A 9 34.45 -0.83 -13.24
CA GLU A 9 34.07 -0.42 -11.89
C GLU A 9 33.49 -1.58 -11.05
N LEU A 10 32.66 -2.42 -11.68
CA LEU A 10 32.01 -3.55 -11.02
C LEU A 10 32.84 -4.84 -11.04
N ASN A 11 34.05 -4.81 -11.62
CA ASN A 11 34.90 -5.99 -11.84
C ASN A 11 34.19 -7.14 -12.60
N PHE A 12 33.35 -6.80 -13.58
CA PHE A 12 32.67 -7.75 -14.45
C PHE A 12 33.25 -7.74 -15.87
N SER A 13 33.33 -8.93 -16.48
CA SER A 13 33.59 -9.01 -17.92
C SER A 13 32.42 -8.40 -18.71
N LEU A 14 32.71 -7.86 -19.89
CA LEU A 14 31.68 -7.31 -20.79
C LEU A 14 30.59 -8.33 -21.12
N SER A 15 30.95 -9.62 -21.26
CA SER A 15 29.97 -10.69 -21.52
C SER A 15 29.01 -10.90 -20.35
N THR A 16 29.53 -10.90 -19.12
CA THR A 16 28.72 -11.02 -17.90
C THR A 16 27.82 -9.81 -17.73
N LEU A 17 28.36 -8.62 -17.94
CA LEU A 17 27.61 -7.37 -17.85
C LEU A 17 26.47 -7.33 -18.88
N ASN A 18 26.72 -7.70 -20.14
CA ASN A 18 25.68 -7.78 -21.17
C ASN A 18 24.56 -8.77 -20.82
N ARG A 19 24.90 -9.92 -20.21
CA ARG A 19 23.89 -10.88 -19.73
C ARG A 19 23.03 -10.26 -18.63
N MET A 20 23.64 -9.61 -17.63
CA MET A 20 22.92 -8.94 -16.55
C MET A 20 22.02 -7.81 -17.08
N LEU A 21 22.51 -7.04 -18.06
CA LEU A 21 21.71 -5.99 -18.70
C LEU A 21 20.54 -6.55 -19.51
N THR A 22 20.63 -7.77 -20.02
CA THR A 22 19.50 -8.41 -20.71
C THR A 22 18.38 -8.69 -19.73
N THR A 23 18.70 -9.29 -18.57
CA THR A 23 17.72 -9.50 -17.49
C THR A 23 17.13 -8.17 -17.00
N LEU A 24 17.96 -7.14 -16.82
CA LEU A 24 17.48 -5.81 -16.43
C LEU A 24 16.51 -5.23 -17.46
N ARG A 25 16.78 -5.37 -18.77
CA ARG A 25 15.86 -4.88 -19.81
C ARG A 25 14.49 -5.55 -19.74
N ASP A 26 14.44 -6.84 -19.44
CA ASP A 26 13.18 -7.57 -19.29
C ASP A 26 12.38 -7.04 -18.08
N GLU A 27 13.04 -6.73 -16.97
CA GLU A 27 12.40 -6.11 -15.80
C GLU A 27 11.92 -4.68 -16.08
N LEU A 28 12.74 -3.87 -16.79
CA LEU A 28 12.40 -2.50 -17.16
C LEU A 28 11.20 -2.43 -18.13
N ALA A 29 11.06 -3.42 -19.02
CA ALA A 29 9.97 -3.46 -19.99
C ALA A 29 8.58 -3.49 -19.33
N GLU A 30 8.46 -4.05 -18.13
CA GLU A 30 7.21 -4.10 -17.36
C GLU A 30 6.75 -2.71 -16.89
N TYR A 31 7.70 -1.78 -16.70
CA TYR A 31 7.42 -0.38 -16.36
C TYR A 31 7.37 0.52 -17.60
N HIS A 32 7.45 -0.04 -18.81
CA HIS A 32 7.56 0.73 -20.06
C HIS A 32 8.75 1.70 -20.08
N ILE A 33 9.86 1.33 -19.43
CA ILE A 33 11.11 2.09 -19.42
C ILE A 33 12.21 1.32 -20.14
N GLU A 34 13.20 2.04 -20.66
CA GLU A 34 14.25 1.50 -21.51
C GLU A 34 15.63 1.78 -20.92
N LEU A 35 16.54 0.81 -21.07
CA LEU A 35 17.96 1.00 -20.78
C LEU A 35 18.71 1.47 -22.03
N ASN A 36 19.13 2.72 -22.04
CA ASN A 36 20.14 3.19 -22.96
C ASN A 36 21.53 2.76 -22.46
N THR A 37 22.43 2.35 -23.35
CA THR A 37 23.80 1.91 -23.00
C THR A 37 24.90 2.86 -23.47
N SER A 38 24.54 3.96 -24.14
CA SER A 38 25.48 5.00 -24.56
C SER A 38 24.82 6.39 -24.64
N PRO A 39 24.96 7.24 -23.60
CA PRO A 39 25.45 6.90 -22.26
C PRO A 39 24.51 5.93 -21.54
N LEU A 40 25.02 5.23 -20.52
CA LEU A 40 24.15 4.38 -19.70
C LEU A 40 23.13 5.26 -18.96
N SER A 41 21.85 5.08 -19.26
CA SER A 41 20.75 5.84 -18.65
C SER A 41 19.43 5.08 -18.77
N ILE A 42 18.57 5.19 -17.78
CA ILE A 42 17.18 4.74 -17.89
C ILE A 42 16.37 5.87 -18.55
N ARG A 43 15.54 5.53 -19.54
CA ARG A 43 14.64 6.46 -20.25
C ARG A 43 13.21 5.98 -20.15
N GLY A 44 12.28 6.92 -20.17
CA GLY A 44 10.84 6.66 -20.05
C GLY A 44 10.17 7.81 -19.32
N GLU A 45 8.88 7.67 -19.04
CA GLU A 45 8.15 8.63 -18.21
C GLU A 45 8.72 8.65 -16.79
N GLU A 46 8.89 9.85 -16.22
CA GLU A 46 9.56 10.01 -14.93
C GLU A 46 8.83 9.26 -13.81
N VAL A 47 7.49 9.22 -13.86
CA VAL A 47 6.67 8.49 -12.89
C VAL A 47 6.92 6.97 -12.95
N MET A 48 7.17 6.41 -14.14
CA MET A 48 7.49 4.99 -14.31
C MET A 48 8.89 4.66 -13.81
N ILE A 49 9.87 5.53 -14.08
CA ILE A 49 11.24 5.40 -13.56
C ILE A 49 11.21 5.42 -12.02
N ARG A 50 10.44 6.34 -11.43
CA ARG A 50 10.27 6.42 -9.98
C ARG A 50 9.58 5.19 -9.40
N LYS A 51 8.56 4.64 -10.07
CA LYS A 51 7.95 3.37 -9.64
C LYS A 51 8.95 2.23 -9.62
N PHE A 52 9.74 2.08 -10.69
CA PHE A 52 10.76 1.04 -10.76
C PHE A 52 11.74 1.14 -9.58
N TYR A 53 12.27 2.34 -9.31
CA TYR A 53 13.16 2.55 -8.16
C TYR A 53 12.46 2.37 -6.82
N TRP A 54 11.19 2.73 -6.71
CA TRP A 54 10.39 2.49 -5.52
C TRP A 54 10.29 0.99 -5.22
N ASP A 55 9.94 0.18 -6.20
CA ASP A 55 9.80 -1.28 -6.01
C ASP A 55 11.13 -1.93 -5.69
N LEU A 56 12.19 -1.54 -6.39
CA LEU A 56 13.51 -2.14 -6.24
C LEU A 56 14.17 -1.79 -4.90
N PHE A 57 14.09 -0.53 -4.49
CA PHE A 57 14.85 -0.02 -3.34
C PHE A 57 13.98 0.40 -2.16
N CYS A 58 12.81 0.99 -2.41
CA CYS A 58 11.97 1.55 -1.36
C CYS A 58 11.00 0.54 -0.74
N GLU A 59 10.56 -0.50 -1.44
CA GLU A 59 9.79 -1.59 -0.80
C GLU A 59 10.71 -2.62 -0.13
N SER A 60 11.98 -2.68 -0.54
CA SER A 60 12.98 -3.57 0.05
C SER A 60 13.30 -3.23 1.51
N THR A 61 13.48 -4.27 2.32
CA THR A 61 13.99 -4.18 3.70
C THR A 61 15.51 -4.08 3.76
N TYR A 62 16.20 -4.39 2.66
CA TYR A 62 17.67 -4.44 2.58
C TYR A 62 18.31 -3.06 2.41
N PHE A 63 17.54 -2.07 1.95
CA PHE A 63 18.03 -0.70 1.77
C PHE A 63 17.47 0.21 2.86
N GLU A 64 18.38 0.77 3.66
CA GLU A 64 18.08 1.83 4.61
C GLU A 64 18.73 3.12 4.11
N PHE A 65 17.96 4.20 4.12
CA PHE A 65 18.43 5.51 3.72
C PHE A 65 18.64 6.36 4.98
N ASP A 66 19.90 6.72 5.22
CA ASP A 66 20.33 7.46 6.42
C ASP A 66 19.97 8.96 6.38
N ASP A 67 19.37 9.45 5.29
CA ASP A 67 19.03 10.87 5.16
C ASP A 67 17.84 11.25 6.06
N SER A 68 18.14 11.71 7.27
CA SER A 68 17.22 12.50 8.08
C SER A 68 17.13 13.92 7.51
N SER A 69 16.33 14.11 6.47
CA SER A 69 16.03 15.45 5.97
C SER A 69 15.04 16.17 6.89
N GLU A 70 15.21 17.49 7.03
CA GLU A 70 14.25 18.37 7.72
C GLU A 70 12.82 18.14 7.20
N LEU A 71 12.67 18.00 5.89
CA LEU A 71 11.41 17.72 5.22
C LEU A 71 10.79 16.38 5.67
N SER A 72 11.59 15.32 5.82
CA SER A 72 11.07 14.02 6.26
C SER A 72 10.50 14.09 7.68
N ASN A 73 11.21 14.77 8.59
CA ASN A 73 10.75 14.95 9.97
C ASN A 73 9.49 15.81 10.02
N LYS A 74 9.44 16.88 9.22
CA LYS A 74 8.27 17.77 9.14
C LYS A 74 7.04 17.03 8.62
N ILE A 75 7.16 16.26 7.53
CA ILE A 75 6.06 15.44 7.01
C ILE A 75 5.61 14.41 8.06
N GLY A 76 6.55 13.70 8.71
CA GLY A 76 6.21 12.72 9.74
C GLY A 76 5.48 13.31 10.96
N GLN A 77 5.73 14.58 11.29
CA GLN A 77 4.98 15.31 12.33
C GLN A 77 3.60 15.74 11.87
N LEU A 78 3.47 16.21 10.62
CA LEU A 78 2.21 16.67 10.05
C LEU A 78 1.26 15.52 9.71
N PHE A 79 1.80 14.36 9.37
CA PHE A 79 1.06 13.17 8.95
C PHE A 79 1.55 11.95 9.75
N PRO A 80 1.05 11.75 10.98
CA PRO A 80 1.46 10.62 11.83
C PRO A 80 1.01 9.25 11.30
N ASP A 81 0.03 9.24 10.39
CA ASP A 81 -0.52 8.02 9.79
C ASP A 81 0.45 7.35 8.80
N ILE A 82 1.55 8.00 8.42
CA ILE A 82 2.62 7.38 7.61
C ILE A 82 3.87 7.17 8.46
N SER A 83 4.47 5.98 8.37
CA SER A 83 5.73 5.73 9.08
C SER A 83 6.86 6.62 8.57
N LEU A 84 7.68 7.16 9.48
CA LEU A 84 8.83 7.99 9.13
C LEU A 84 9.81 7.27 8.19
N LYS A 85 9.93 5.92 8.29
CA LYS A 85 10.75 5.11 7.39
C LYS A 85 10.29 5.22 5.93
N LYS A 86 8.96 5.20 5.69
CA LYS A 86 8.41 5.40 4.34
C LYS A 86 8.59 6.84 3.86
N VAL A 87 8.38 7.83 4.74
CA VAL A 87 8.60 9.24 4.39
C VAL A 87 10.04 9.47 3.92
N LYS A 88 11.04 8.96 4.67
CA LYS A 88 12.45 9.07 4.28
C LYS A 88 12.72 8.46 2.90
N LYS A 89 12.12 7.31 2.58
CA LYS A 89 12.23 6.66 1.27
C LYS A 89 11.63 7.51 0.15
N ILE A 90 10.45 8.10 0.36
CA ILE A 90 9.80 9.02 -0.59
C ILE A 90 10.71 10.23 -0.86
N ILE A 91 11.24 10.84 0.20
CA ILE A 91 12.09 12.02 0.07
C ILE A 91 13.43 11.69 -0.58
N HIS A 92 14.04 10.55 -0.24
CA HIS A 92 15.28 10.11 -0.88
C HIS A 92 15.09 9.90 -2.38
N LEU A 93 14.06 9.16 -2.79
CA LEU A 93 13.72 8.95 -4.20
C LEU A 93 13.53 10.29 -4.93
N THR A 94 12.75 11.20 -4.32
CA THR A 94 12.50 12.53 -4.88
C THR A 94 13.79 13.33 -5.05
N TYR A 95 14.69 13.31 -4.06
CA TYR A 95 15.95 14.06 -4.13
C TYR A 95 16.92 13.52 -5.18
N GLN A 96 16.94 12.20 -5.40
CA GLN A 96 17.77 11.57 -6.44
C GLN A 96 17.26 11.85 -7.85
N ARG A 97 15.95 12.08 -7.99
CA ARG A 97 15.28 12.27 -9.28
C ARG A 97 14.85 13.69 -9.56
N MET A 98 15.11 14.60 -8.63
CA MET A 98 14.71 16.00 -8.68
C MET A 98 15.15 16.66 -9.98
N GLY A 99 14.18 16.99 -10.84
CA GLY A 99 14.40 17.71 -12.09
C GLY A 99 14.98 16.90 -13.25
N GLU A 100 15.20 15.59 -13.10
CA GLU A 100 15.72 14.69 -14.15
C GLU A 100 14.69 14.38 -15.26
N GLY A 101 13.40 14.54 -14.97
CA GLY A 101 12.30 14.31 -15.90
C GLY A 101 11.11 15.24 -15.64
N GLU A 102 10.04 15.08 -16.41
CA GLU A 102 8.79 15.82 -16.25
C GLU A 102 7.75 14.95 -15.53
N LEU A 103 7.14 15.53 -14.51
CA LEU A 103 5.99 14.97 -13.81
C LEU A 103 4.75 15.76 -14.22
N SER A 104 3.69 15.07 -14.60
CA SER A 104 2.43 15.71 -14.99
C SER A 104 1.28 15.19 -14.15
N PHE A 105 0.47 16.10 -13.61
CA PHE A 105 -0.72 15.76 -12.83
C PHE A 105 -1.96 16.43 -13.42
N PRO A 106 -3.14 15.77 -13.39
CA PRO A 106 -4.38 16.38 -13.85
C PRO A 106 -4.71 17.70 -13.14
N VAL A 107 -5.28 18.66 -13.86
CA VAL A 107 -5.57 20.02 -13.34
C VAL A 107 -6.37 20.00 -12.03
N HIS A 108 -7.44 19.21 -11.97
CA HIS A 108 -8.29 19.11 -10.78
C HIS A 108 -7.55 18.57 -9.54
N VAL A 109 -6.52 17.72 -9.75
CA VAL A 109 -5.66 17.21 -8.67
C VAL A 109 -4.74 18.31 -8.17
N ARG A 110 -4.14 19.08 -9.08
CA ARG A 110 -3.28 20.23 -8.74
C ARG A 110 -4.07 21.28 -7.94
N GLU A 111 -5.28 21.61 -8.38
CA GLU A 111 -6.17 22.56 -7.69
C GLU A 111 -6.51 22.11 -6.26
N PHE A 112 -6.81 20.82 -6.08
CA PHE A 112 -7.06 20.26 -4.75
C PHE A 112 -5.81 20.33 -3.86
N LEU A 113 -4.68 19.83 -4.35
CA LEU A 113 -3.45 19.76 -3.56
C LEU A 113 -2.89 21.14 -3.23
N THR A 114 -3.05 22.14 -4.10
CA THR A 114 -2.62 23.52 -3.85
C THR A 114 -3.27 24.11 -2.59
N ASN A 115 -4.48 23.65 -2.25
CA ASN A 115 -5.17 24.07 -1.03
C ASN A 115 -4.73 23.29 0.22
N SER A 116 -4.06 22.15 0.05
CA SER A 116 -3.58 21.30 1.14
C SER A 116 -2.49 21.99 1.97
N TYR A 117 -2.63 21.92 3.30
CA TYR A 117 -1.60 22.38 4.22
C TYR A 117 -0.28 21.61 4.01
N LEU A 118 -0.36 20.30 3.77
CA LEU A 118 0.81 19.45 3.53
C LEU A 118 1.60 19.93 2.31
N TYR A 119 0.92 20.22 1.20
CA TYR A 119 1.55 20.73 -0.03
C TYR A 119 2.29 22.05 0.23
N LYS A 120 1.62 23.01 0.86
CA LYS A 120 2.20 24.33 1.15
C LYS A 120 3.46 24.21 1.99
N GLU A 121 3.43 23.35 3.01
CA GLU A 121 4.58 23.12 3.88
C GLU A 121 5.74 22.41 3.16
N ILE A 122 5.45 21.42 2.31
CA ILE A 122 6.46 20.73 1.49
C ILE A 122 7.12 21.72 0.53
N LEU A 123 6.33 22.45 -0.26
CA LEU A 123 6.83 23.37 -1.27
C LEU A 123 7.66 24.50 -0.64
N ALA A 124 7.19 25.07 0.47
CA ALA A 124 7.93 26.10 1.21
C ALA A 124 9.29 25.58 1.67
N THR A 125 9.33 24.34 2.19
CA THR A 125 10.60 23.72 2.61
C THR A 125 11.51 23.46 1.40
N LEU A 126 11.01 22.89 0.30
CA LEU A 126 11.80 22.65 -0.91
C LEU A 126 12.43 23.94 -1.46
N CYS A 127 11.67 25.03 -1.52
CA CYS A 127 12.16 26.34 -1.97
C CYS A 127 13.29 26.92 -1.10
N GLN A 128 13.34 26.56 0.18
CA GLN A 128 14.36 27.05 1.11
C GLN A 128 15.66 26.22 1.06
N MET A 129 15.62 25.01 0.51
CA MET A 129 16.78 24.12 0.47
C MET A 129 17.85 24.62 -0.50
N SER A 130 19.07 24.83 0.02
CA SER A 130 20.20 25.32 -0.77
C SER A 130 20.51 24.47 -2.00
N ARG A 131 20.39 23.14 -1.90
CA ARG A 131 20.64 22.19 -2.98
C ARG A 131 19.68 22.32 -4.17
N PHE A 132 18.50 22.92 -3.97
CA PHE A 132 17.47 23.05 -5.01
C PHE A 132 17.28 24.48 -5.51
N LYS A 133 18.14 25.43 -5.11
CA LYS A 133 18.07 26.84 -5.54
C LYS A 133 18.09 27.07 -7.06
N ARG A 134 18.61 26.11 -7.83
CA ARG A 134 18.69 26.18 -9.30
C ARG A 134 17.57 25.42 -10.01
N VAL A 135 16.74 24.69 -9.26
CA VAL A 135 15.58 23.98 -9.82
C VAL A 135 14.49 25.02 -10.08
N PRO A 136 13.90 25.06 -11.29
CA PRO A 136 12.77 25.93 -11.59
C PRO A 136 11.60 25.74 -10.61
N TYR A 137 10.88 26.82 -10.31
CA TYR A 137 9.81 26.80 -9.31
C TYR A 137 8.65 25.85 -9.69
N ASP A 138 8.25 25.85 -10.96
CA ASP A 138 7.26 24.93 -11.53
C ASP A 138 7.64 23.46 -11.34
N LYS A 139 8.92 23.12 -11.49
CA LYS A 139 9.42 21.78 -11.16
C LYS A 139 9.33 21.47 -9.67
N LEU A 140 9.61 22.45 -8.80
CA LEU A 140 9.45 22.25 -7.35
C LEU A 140 7.99 22.06 -6.95
N GLU A 141 7.04 22.68 -7.65
CA GLU A 141 5.60 22.44 -7.47
C GLU A 141 5.23 21.01 -7.83
N ASP A 142 5.68 20.52 -8.99
CA ASP A 142 5.42 19.14 -9.43
C ASP A 142 6.00 18.11 -8.46
N GLU A 143 7.18 18.38 -7.91
CA GLU A 143 7.81 17.51 -6.91
C GLU A 143 7.07 17.55 -5.57
N ALA A 144 6.55 18.71 -5.16
CA ALA A 144 5.70 18.83 -3.99
C ALA A 144 4.37 18.07 -4.17
N PHE A 145 3.76 18.11 -5.36
CA PHE A 145 2.58 17.30 -5.67
C PHE A 145 2.90 15.81 -5.59
N PHE A 146 4.00 15.37 -6.20
CA PHE A 146 4.45 13.98 -6.14
C PHE A 146 4.62 13.49 -4.69
N ILE A 147 5.31 14.25 -3.85
CA ILE A 147 5.53 13.89 -2.43
C ILE A 147 4.17 13.79 -1.70
N CYS A 148 3.27 14.75 -1.88
CA CYS A 148 1.93 14.71 -1.27
C CYS A 148 1.17 13.43 -1.65
N ILE A 149 1.13 13.10 -2.94
CA ILE A 149 0.40 11.94 -3.44
C ILE A 149 1.04 10.65 -2.94
N MET A 150 2.38 10.55 -2.94
CA MET A 150 3.10 9.41 -2.36
C MET A 150 2.81 9.25 -0.85
N VAL A 151 2.76 10.35 -0.09
CA VAL A 151 2.38 10.30 1.33
C VAL A 151 0.98 9.71 1.48
N TYR A 152 -0.01 10.21 0.73
CA TYR A 152 -1.38 9.70 0.77
C TYR A 152 -1.50 8.24 0.32
N ALA A 153 -0.73 7.81 -0.67
CA ALA A 153 -0.72 6.44 -1.19
C ALA A 153 -0.17 5.41 -0.19
N HIS A 154 0.64 5.85 0.79
CA HIS A 154 1.39 4.97 1.68
C HIS A 154 1.07 5.13 3.17
N CYS A 155 0.02 5.90 3.52
CA CYS A 155 -0.56 5.94 4.87
C CYS A 155 -0.94 4.54 5.37
N ASP A 156 -0.89 4.35 6.69
CA ASP A 156 -1.31 3.11 7.36
C ASP A 156 -2.78 2.81 7.04
N PHE A 157 -3.07 1.52 6.90
CA PHE A 157 -4.39 0.96 6.66
C PHE A 157 -5.15 0.67 7.97
N ARG A 158 -4.55 0.96 9.13
CA ARG A 158 -5.18 0.81 10.44
C ARG A 158 -5.81 2.12 10.90
N GLY A 159 -7.09 2.06 11.26
CA GLY A 159 -7.83 3.20 11.81
C GLY A 159 -8.45 4.11 10.74
N LYS A 160 -9.22 5.11 11.21
CA LYS A 160 -9.84 6.12 10.34
C LYS A 160 -8.76 7.07 9.83
N THR A 161 -8.66 7.23 8.52
CA THR A 161 -7.71 8.18 7.90
C THR A 161 -8.46 9.25 7.13
N ASN A 162 -8.16 10.51 7.41
CA ASN A 162 -8.86 11.63 6.76
C ASN A 162 -8.24 12.00 5.40
N VAL A 163 -8.06 11.03 4.50
CA VAL A 163 -7.57 11.31 3.12
C VAL A 163 -8.77 11.74 2.26
N PRO A 164 -8.92 13.02 1.87
CA PRO A 164 -10.17 13.52 1.26
C PRO A 164 -10.23 13.35 -0.26
N LEU A 165 -9.51 12.36 -0.83
CA LEU A 165 -9.25 12.30 -2.27
C LEU A 165 -10.44 11.76 -3.08
N THR A 166 -11.32 10.95 -2.51
CA THR A 166 -12.48 10.38 -3.23
C THR A 166 -13.43 11.46 -3.76
N ASN A 167 -13.51 12.63 -3.12
CA ASN A 167 -14.36 13.75 -3.54
C ASN A 167 -13.89 14.40 -4.86
N LEU A 168 -12.71 14.03 -5.36
CA LEU A 168 -12.13 14.58 -6.60
C LEU A 168 -12.52 13.79 -7.85
N SER A 169 -13.19 12.65 -7.69
CA SER A 169 -13.63 11.83 -8.82
C SER A 169 -15.01 11.26 -8.55
N GLN A 170 -16.01 11.71 -9.32
CA GLN A 170 -17.36 11.14 -9.29
C GLN A 170 -17.33 9.63 -9.59
N THR A 171 -16.41 9.20 -10.46
CA THR A 171 -16.20 7.77 -10.75
C THR A 171 -15.70 7.02 -9.51
N ALA A 172 -14.74 7.58 -8.76
CA ALA A 172 -14.26 6.96 -7.53
C ALA A 172 -15.36 6.86 -6.46
N ALA A 173 -16.19 7.91 -6.34
CA ALA A 173 -17.35 7.91 -5.44
C ALA A 173 -18.37 6.83 -5.83
N ASN A 174 -18.72 6.71 -7.11
CA ASN A 174 -19.65 5.68 -7.59
C ASN A 174 -19.11 4.26 -7.34
N VAL A 175 -17.80 4.04 -7.51
CA VAL A 175 -17.17 2.75 -7.19
C VAL A 175 -17.20 2.51 -5.67
N ALA A 176 -16.97 3.54 -4.85
CA ALA A 176 -17.06 3.44 -3.39
C ALA A 176 -18.42 3.01 -2.92
N ASP A 177 -19.47 3.64 -3.43
CA ASP A 177 -20.85 3.31 -3.09
C ASP A 177 -21.17 1.88 -3.51
N GLY A 178 -20.83 1.49 -4.75
CA GLY A 178 -21.07 0.13 -5.22
C GLY A 178 -20.32 -0.94 -4.42
N LEU A 179 -19.06 -0.70 -4.06
CA LEU A 179 -18.29 -1.61 -3.20
C LEU A 179 -18.85 -1.65 -1.77
N TYR A 180 -19.28 -0.52 -1.23
CA TYR A 180 -19.92 -0.47 0.08
C TYR A 180 -21.19 -1.31 0.12
N GLU A 181 -22.07 -1.18 -0.87
CA GLU A 181 -23.31 -1.96 -0.93
C GLU A 181 -23.02 -3.48 -0.95
N ILE A 182 -22.04 -3.92 -1.76
CA ILE A 182 -21.61 -5.32 -1.84
C ILE A 182 -21.09 -5.82 -0.48
N LEU A 183 -20.19 -5.06 0.14
CA LEU A 183 -19.60 -5.44 1.42
C LEU A 183 -20.62 -5.41 2.55
N ARG A 184 -21.53 -4.43 2.55
CA ARG A 184 -22.61 -4.32 3.53
C ARG A 184 -23.55 -5.52 3.45
N GLU A 185 -23.99 -5.90 2.26
CA GLU A 185 -24.85 -7.07 2.07
C GLU A 185 -24.17 -8.34 2.57
N ARG A 186 -22.89 -8.54 2.21
CA ARG A 186 -22.13 -9.73 2.63
C ARG A 186 -21.91 -9.77 4.14
N PHE A 187 -21.59 -8.64 4.77
CA PHE A 187 -21.30 -8.55 6.20
C PHE A 187 -22.56 -8.54 7.06
N LEU A 188 -23.71 -8.16 6.52
CA LEU A 188 -25.00 -8.24 7.21
C LEU A 188 -25.30 -9.67 7.68
N TYR A 189 -25.07 -10.67 6.83
CA TYR A 189 -25.26 -12.09 7.18
C TYR A 189 -24.30 -12.60 8.25
N LEU A 190 -23.17 -11.91 8.46
CA LEU A 190 -22.14 -12.27 9.45
C LEU A 190 -22.27 -11.46 10.75
N GLY A 191 -23.25 -10.56 10.85
CA GLY A 191 -23.40 -9.67 12.02
C GLY A 191 -22.27 -8.65 12.17
N ILE A 192 -21.48 -8.43 11.12
CA ILE A 192 -20.34 -7.50 11.12
C ILE A 192 -20.81 -6.14 10.62
N ASN A 193 -20.53 -5.08 11.37
CA ASN A 193 -20.82 -3.73 10.90
C ASN A 193 -19.80 -3.29 9.83
N CYS A 194 -20.32 -2.92 8.65
CA CYS A 194 -19.55 -2.28 7.58
C CYS A 194 -19.74 -0.77 7.68
N ASP A 195 -18.69 -0.05 8.10
CA ASP A 195 -18.70 1.42 8.08
C ASP A 195 -18.31 1.87 6.66
N ILE A 196 -19.20 2.62 6.01
CA ILE A 196 -18.96 3.18 4.67
C ILE A 196 -17.65 3.98 4.63
N HIS A 197 -17.31 4.66 5.73
CA HIS A 197 -16.08 5.44 5.83
C HIS A 197 -14.81 4.57 5.67
N GLU A 198 -14.83 3.31 6.09
CA GLU A 198 -13.67 2.41 5.92
C GLU A 198 -13.43 2.06 4.44
N VAL A 199 -14.49 1.97 3.64
CA VAL A 199 -14.41 1.70 2.19
C VAL A 199 -13.90 2.93 1.45
N TYR A 200 -14.43 4.10 1.82
CA TYR A 200 -13.98 5.39 1.29
C TYR A 200 -12.50 5.65 1.62
N ASP A 201 -12.08 5.38 2.85
CA ASP A 201 -10.69 5.53 3.28
C ASP A 201 -9.76 4.64 2.45
N PHE A 202 -10.11 3.36 2.26
CA PHE A 202 -9.33 2.45 1.42
C PHE A 202 -9.23 2.97 -0.02
N LEU A 203 -10.35 3.39 -0.61
CA LEU A 203 -10.39 3.90 -1.98
C LEU A 203 -9.63 5.20 -2.15
N SER A 204 -9.66 6.12 -1.19
CA SER A 204 -8.83 7.33 -1.23
C SER A 204 -7.34 7.02 -1.37
N ARG A 205 -6.84 5.98 -0.69
CA ARG A 205 -5.43 5.55 -0.81
C ARG A 205 -5.13 4.88 -2.15
N GLN A 206 -6.05 4.03 -2.64
CA GLN A 206 -5.92 3.45 -3.97
C GLN A 206 -5.99 4.54 -5.05
N TYR A 207 -6.79 5.59 -4.82
CA TYR A 207 -6.84 6.71 -5.75
C TYR A 207 -5.52 7.43 -5.83
N ALA A 208 -4.90 7.72 -4.68
CA ALA A 208 -3.59 8.36 -4.65
C ALA A 208 -2.57 7.59 -5.50
N LYS A 209 -2.60 6.25 -5.48
CA LYS A 209 -1.77 5.43 -6.37
C LYS A 209 -2.09 5.66 -7.85
N VAL A 210 -3.37 5.62 -8.23
CA VAL A 210 -3.81 5.87 -9.63
C VAL A 210 -3.44 7.29 -10.10
N LEU A 211 -3.46 8.27 -9.20
CA LEU A 211 -3.05 9.65 -9.51
C LEU A 211 -1.55 9.77 -9.82
N LEU A 212 -0.73 8.82 -9.38
CA LEU A 212 0.64 8.68 -9.84
C LEU A 212 0.65 7.97 -11.19
N ASP A 213 0.19 6.72 -11.20
CA ASP A 213 -0.07 5.92 -12.38
C ASP A 213 -0.76 4.60 -11.94
N PRO A 214 -1.67 3.99 -12.72
CA PRO A 214 -2.28 2.69 -12.38
C PRO A 214 -1.30 1.58 -11.99
N ILE A 215 -0.07 1.57 -12.52
CA ILE A 215 0.98 0.61 -12.13
C ILE A 215 1.32 0.66 -10.64
N TYR A 216 1.01 1.76 -9.93
CA TYR A 216 1.20 1.87 -8.48
C TYR A 216 0.27 0.97 -7.65
N ILE A 217 -0.79 0.43 -8.25
CA ILE A 217 -1.65 -0.58 -7.62
C ILE A 217 -1.02 -1.97 -7.67
N LYS A 218 -0.15 -2.24 -8.64
CA LYS A 218 0.44 -3.55 -8.89
C LYS A 218 1.06 -4.15 -7.63
N ASN A 219 0.72 -5.41 -7.37
CA ASN A 219 1.38 -6.28 -6.40
C ASN A 219 2.18 -7.36 -7.15
N ASP A 220 3.06 -8.05 -6.43
CA ASP A 220 3.69 -9.25 -6.96
C ASP A 220 2.69 -10.44 -6.99
N CYS A 221 2.99 -11.44 -7.82
CA CYS A 221 2.15 -12.62 -8.01
C CYS A 221 1.93 -13.42 -6.71
N VAL A 222 2.92 -13.47 -5.81
CA VAL A 222 2.84 -14.21 -4.55
C VAL A 222 1.87 -13.52 -3.60
N THR A 223 1.96 -12.19 -3.49
CA THR A 223 1.04 -11.37 -2.71
C THR A 223 -0.41 -11.53 -3.19
N ASN A 224 -0.65 -11.50 -4.51
CA ASN A 224 -2.01 -11.69 -5.04
C ASN A 224 -2.57 -13.09 -4.73
N LYS A 225 -1.76 -14.15 -4.87
CA LYS A 225 -2.17 -15.53 -4.52
C LYS A 225 -2.48 -15.67 -3.03
N PHE A 226 -1.65 -15.05 -2.17
CA PHE A 226 -1.89 -15.02 -0.74
C PHE A 226 -3.21 -14.32 -0.43
N ALA A 227 -3.44 -13.13 -0.96
CA ALA A 227 -4.67 -12.37 -0.75
C ALA A 227 -5.91 -13.17 -1.19
N GLN A 228 -5.88 -13.77 -2.40
CA GLN A 228 -6.97 -14.61 -2.88
C GLN A 228 -7.24 -15.81 -1.96
N SER A 229 -6.22 -16.37 -1.30
CA SER A 229 -6.40 -17.49 -0.38
C SER A 229 -7.10 -17.12 0.94
N LEU A 230 -7.21 -15.83 1.28
CA LEU A 230 -7.89 -15.37 2.50
C LEU A 230 -9.42 -15.46 2.38
N ASP A 231 -9.97 -15.16 1.20
CA ASP A 231 -11.39 -15.33 0.85
C ASP A 231 -11.52 -15.35 -0.69
N SER A 232 -11.42 -16.54 -1.28
CA SER A 232 -11.43 -16.72 -2.73
C SER A 232 -12.76 -16.32 -3.36
N ASP A 233 -13.86 -16.62 -2.68
CA ASP A 233 -15.21 -16.35 -3.16
C ASP A 233 -15.47 -14.85 -3.22
N LEU A 234 -15.03 -14.10 -2.20
CA LEU A 234 -15.10 -12.64 -2.23
C LEU A 234 -14.18 -12.06 -3.30
N PHE A 235 -12.96 -12.57 -3.42
CA PHE A 235 -12.01 -12.09 -4.40
C PHE A 235 -12.55 -12.22 -5.84
N ASP A 236 -13.05 -13.40 -6.20
CA ASP A 236 -13.57 -13.66 -7.55
C ASP A 236 -14.85 -12.85 -7.81
N TYR A 237 -15.72 -12.70 -6.80
CA TYR A 237 -16.91 -11.86 -6.91
C TYR A 237 -16.56 -10.39 -7.17
N LEU A 238 -15.67 -9.81 -6.35
CA LEU A 238 -15.22 -8.42 -6.51
C LEU A 238 -14.56 -8.19 -7.87
N LYS A 239 -13.72 -9.14 -8.31
CA LYS A 239 -13.06 -9.08 -9.61
C LYS A 239 -14.07 -9.08 -10.75
N ASN A 240 -15.07 -9.95 -10.71
CA ASN A 240 -16.12 -10.01 -11.73
C ASN A 240 -16.97 -8.73 -11.74
N TYR A 241 -17.33 -8.22 -10.56
CA TYR A 241 -18.05 -6.96 -10.42
C TYR A 241 -17.27 -5.80 -11.04
N LEU A 242 -16.00 -5.60 -10.66
CA LEU A 242 -15.18 -4.50 -11.16
C LEU A 242 -14.94 -4.59 -12.67
N ASN A 243 -14.72 -5.79 -13.20
CA ASN A 243 -14.60 -5.99 -14.65
C ASN A 243 -15.90 -5.72 -15.42
N SER A 244 -17.06 -5.83 -14.76
CA SER A 244 -18.36 -5.53 -15.38
C SER A 244 -18.66 -4.03 -15.47
N LEU A 245 -17.96 -3.20 -14.69
CA LEU A 245 -18.12 -1.74 -14.72
C LEU A 245 -17.56 -1.18 -16.03
N LYS A 246 -18.45 -0.89 -16.98
CA LYS A 246 -18.13 -0.31 -18.30
C LYS A 246 -17.44 1.06 -18.24
N GLU A 247 -17.51 1.75 -17.10
CA GLU A 247 -16.93 3.08 -16.85
C GLU A 247 -15.55 3.05 -16.18
N SER A 248 -14.92 1.87 -16.05
CA SER A 248 -13.71 1.68 -15.25
C SER A 248 -12.40 2.14 -15.92
N ASN A 249 -12.34 3.38 -16.40
CA ASN A 249 -11.04 4.01 -16.73
C ASN A 249 -10.12 4.13 -15.49
N TYR A 250 -10.69 4.00 -14.29
CA TYR A 250 -10.01 4.16 -13.02
C TYR A 250 -9.17 2.94 -12.62
N PHE A 251 -9.67 1.74 -12.88
CA PHE A 251 -8.96 0.49 -12.69
C PHE A 251 -8.83 -0.12 -14.08
N THR A 252 -7.90 0.40 -14.88
CA THR A 252 -7.57 -0.21 -16.17
C THR A 252 -7.43 -1.73 -15.96
N GLY A 253 -8.10 -2.52 -16.81
CA GLY A 253 -8.37 -3.95 -16.56
C GLY A 253 -7.14 -4.81 -16.20
N ALA A 254 -5.93 -4.33 -16.48
CA ALA A 254 -4.68 -4.96 -16.07
C ALA A 254 -4.52 -5.10 -14.54
N TRP A 255 -5.03 -4.15 -13.74
CA TRP A 255 -4.73 -4.07 -12.30
C TRP A 255 -5.93 -4.38 -11.38
N VAL A 256 -7.06 -4.85 -11.94
CA VAL A 256 -8.25 -5.20 -11.15
C VAL A 256 -7.94 -6.29 -10.12
N SER A 257 -7.12 -7.27 -10.49
CA SER A 257 -6.77 -8.37 -9.57
C SER A 257 -5.93 -7.86 -8.39
N ASP A 258 -5.00 -6.94 -8.63
CA ASP A 258 -4.17 -6.31 -7.61
C ASP A 258 -4.96 -5.41 -6.66
N PHE A 259 -5.93 -4.68 -7.21
CA PHE A 259 -6.88 -3.91 -6.41
C PHE A 259 -7.71 -4.82 -5.49
N CYS A 260 -8.29 -5.89 -6.05
CA CYS A 260 -9.04 -6.88 -5.28
C CYS A 260 -8.18 -7.50 -4.18
N ALA A 261 -6.94 -7.88 -4.48
CA ALA A 261 -6.00 -8.43 -3.51
C ALA A 261 -5.77 -7.45 -2.34
N SER A 262 -5.52 -6.18 -2.67
CA SER A 262 -5.34 -5.12 -1.67
C SER A 262 -6.57 -4.94 -0.78
N LEU A 263 -7.78 -4.99 -1.36
CA LEU A 263 -9.03 -4.87 -0.62
C LEU A 263 -9.25 -6.06 0.32
N ILE A 264 -8.99 -7.29 -0.16
CA ILE A 264 -9.09 -8.50 0.67
C ILE A 264 -8.12 -8.43 1.86
N VAL A 265 -6.86 -8.06 1.62
CA VAL A 265 -5.88 -7.89 2.70
C VAL A 265 -6.31 -6.80 3.68
N TYR A 266 -6.84 -5.68 3.18
CA TYR A 266 -7.37 -4.60 4.00
C TYR A 266 -8.51 -5.06 4.91
N LEU A 267 -9.49 -5.79 4.36
CA LEU A 267 -10.61 -6.34 5.12
C LEU A 267 -10.13 -7.36 6.16
N TYR A 268 -9.14 -8.19 5.82
CA TYR A 268 -8.55 -9.15 6.75
C TYR A 268 -7.82 -8.47 7.90
N LEU A 269 -6.98 -7.47 7.62
CA LEU A 269 -6.24 -6.70 8.64
C LEU A 269 -7.18 -5.97 9.59
N ASN A 270 -8.33 -5.52 9.10
CA ASN A 270 -9.38 -4.87 9.89
C ASN A 270 -10.42 -5.86 10.46
N LYS A 271 -10.13 -7.18 10.43
CA LYS A 271 -10.94 -8.25 11.02
C LYS A 271 -12.38 -8.32 10.50
N LYS A 272 -12.60 -7.92 9.24
CA LYS A 272 -13.93 -7.98 8.59
C LYS A 272 -14.16 -9.31 7.86
N ILE A 273 -13.08 -9.98 7.46
CA ILE A 273 -13.11 -11.32 6.87
C ILE A 273 -12.09 -12.21 7.58
N GLY A 274 -12.22 -13.53 7.39
CA GLY A 274 -11.38 -14.48 8.10
C GLY A 274 -11.63 -14.51 9.61
N LEU A 275 -12.79 -14.00 10.06
CA LEU A 275 -13.23 -14.18 11.43
C LEU A 275 -13.39 -15.67 11.70
N THR A 276 -12.55 -16.09 12.63
CA THR A 276 -12.56 -17.38 13.28
C THR A 276 -13.91 -17.56 13.94
N HIS A 277 -14.71 -18.55 13.52
CA HIS A 277 -16.02 -18.81 14.12
C HIS A 277 -15.85 -18.92 15.64
N GLU A 278 -16.71 -18.25 16.40
CA GLU A 278 -16.85 -18.55 17.81
C GLU A 278 -17.47 -19.94 17.93
N ILE A 279 -16.71 -20.90 18.45
CA ILE A 279 -17.28 -22.19 18.85
C ILE A 279 -17.51 -22.11 20.35
N LEU A 280 -18.79 -22.14 20.73
CA LEU A 280 -19.19 -22.42 22.10
C LEU A 280 -18.96 -23.91 22.35
N VAL A 281 -18.03 -24.23 23.24
CA VAL A 281 -17.75 -25.60 23.68
C VAL A 281 -18.39 -25.77 25.05
N ILE A 282 -19.51 -26.48 25.08
CA ILE A 282 -20.19 -26.84 26.32
C ILE A 282 -19.57 -28.15 26.83
N LEU A 283 -18.75 -28.05 27.86
CA LEU A 283 -18.11 -29.18 28.52
C LEU A 283 -18.84 -29.46 29.83
N SER A 284 -19.58 -30.56 29.89
CA SER A 284 -20.68 -30.67 30.85
C SER A 284 -20.30 -31.17 32.24
N ASN A 285 -19.03 -31.43 32.63
CA ASN A 285 -18.77 -32.08 33.92
C ASN A 285 -17.44 -31.78 34.64
N GLY A 286 -16.62 -30.81 34.22
CA GLY A 286 -15.35 -30.52 34.91
C GLY A 286 -14.43 -31.74 35.05
N SER A 287 -14.46 -32.62 34.06
CA SER A 287 -13.72 -33.89 34.05
C SER A 287 -12.34 -33.73 33.40
N LEU A 288 -11.42 -34.68 33.64
CA LEU A 288 -10.12 -34.74 32.95
C LEU A 288 -10.28 -34.76 31.41
N ILE A 289 -11.40 -35.32 30.91
CA ILE A 289 -11.73 -35.34 29.49
C ILE A 289 -12.03 -33.92 28.99
N ASP A 290 -12.75 -33.13 29.78
CA ASP A 290 -13.09 -31.74 29.45
C ASP A 290 -11.82 -30.88 29.36
N GLU A 291 -10.91 -30.99 30.34
CA GLU A 291 -9.60 -30.32 30.30
C GLU A 291 -8.76 -30.75 29.09
N THR A 292 -8.77 -32.06 28.77
CA THR A 292 -8.03 -32.59 27.63
C THR A 292 -8.58 -32.09 26.30
N VAL A 293 -9.91 -32.05 26.16
CA VAL A 293 -10.59 -31.54 24.96
C VAL A 293 -10.37 -30.03 24.81
N ALA A 294 -10.43 -29.26 25.90
CA ALA A 294 -10.11 -27.83 25.90
C ALA A 294 -8.67 -27.57 25.39
N VAL A 295 -7.69 -28.28 25.94
CA VAL A 295 -6.28 -28.17 25.52
C VAL A 295 -6.09 -28.58 24.07
N LEU A 296 -6.76 -29.63 23.59
CA LEU A 296 -6.70 -30.04 22.19
C LEU A 296 -7.31 -28.97 21.27
N LEU A 297 -8.48 -28.44 21.61
CA LEU A 297 -9.15 -27.43 20.81
C LEU A 297 -8.33 -26.14 20.74
N GLU A 298 -7.81 -25.66 21.86
CA GLU A 298 -6.90 -24.52 21.87
C GLU A 298 -5.65 -24.82 21.05
N ARG A 299 -4.98 -25.95 21.26
CA ARG A 299 -3.74 -26.26 20.56
C ARG A 299 -3.90 -26.38 19.05
N PHE A 300 -5.01 -26.94 18.57
CA PHE A 300 -5.26 -27.16 17.15
C PHE A 300 -5.96 -25.98 16.45
N PHE A 301 -6.74 -25.18 17.18
CA PHE A 301 -7.61 -24.17 16.58
C PHE A 301 -7.43 -22.74 17.12
N TYR A 302 -6.54 -22.44 18.08
CA TYR A 302 -6.40 -21.08 18.65
C TYR A 302 -6.11 -19.97 17.63
N ARG A 303 -5.59 -20.29 16.44
CA ARG A 303 -5.37 -19.32 15.35
C ARG A 303 -6.53 -19.21 14.36
N ARG A 304 -7.51 -20.10 14.47
CA ARG A 304 -8.59 -20.32 13.49
C ARG A 304 -9.99 -20.25 14.09
N LEU A 305 -10.13 -20.29 15.41
CA LEU A 305 -11.39 -20.24 16.16
C LEU A 305 -11.19 -19.40 17.43
N THR A 306 -12.21 -18.62 17.81
CA THR A 306 -12.33 -18.11 19.18
C THR A 306 -13.10 -19.17 19.96
N ILE A 307 -12.50 -19.75 21.00
CA ILE A 307 -13.13 -20.82 21.78
C ILE A 307 -13.71 -20.18 23.04
N VAL A 308 -15.02 -20.36 23.24
CA VAL A 308 -15.73 -19.88 24.43
C VAL A 308 -16.22 -21.09 25.21
N TYR A 309 -15.88 -21.17 26.49
CA TYR A 309 -16.37 -22.22 27.39
C TYR A 309 -17.54 -21.67 28.20
N GLU A 310 -18.62 -22.43 28.28
CA GLU A 310 -19.74 -22.10 29.17
C GLU A 310 -19.37 -22.55 30.60
N ASP A 311 -19.10 -21.60 31.48
CA ASP A 311 -18.81 -21.86 32.90
C ASP A 311 -20.11 -22.32 33.58
N THR A 312 -20.31 -23.63 33.79
CA THR A 312 -21.48 -24.12 34.52
C THR A 312 -21.44 -23.87 36.02
N ASP A 313 -20.34 -23.34 36.58
CA ASP A 313 -20.29 -22.82 37.95
C ASP A 313 -18.88 -22.28 38.20
N LEU A 314 -18.59 -20.96 38.09
CA LEU A 314 -17.46 -20.32 38.79
C LEU A 314 -17.40 -18.77 38.62
N GLU A 315 -18.44 -18.06 39.06
CA GLU A 315 -18.37 -16.62 39.37
C GLU A 315 -17.39 -16.25 40.52
N LYS A 316 -16.49 -17.15 40.96
CA LYS A 316 -15.69 -16.93 42.19
C LYS A 316 -14.18 -17.16 42.14
N LYS A 317 -13.53 -17.59 41.05
CA LYS A 317 -12.06 -17.74 41.05
C LYS A 317 -11.39 -17.46 39.70
N SER A 318 -11.07 -16.19 39.44
CA SER A 318 -9.72 -15.77 39.00
C SER A 318 -9.69 -14.33 38.45
N LYS A 319 -10.08 -13.37 39.29
CA LYS A 319 -9.21 -12.19 39.44
C LYS A 319 -7.86 -12.69 39.94
N GLY A 320 -6.96 -13.09 39.05
CA GLY A 320 -5.65 -13.60 39.46
C GLY A 320 -4.97 -14.44 38.40
N LEU A 321 -4.51 -13.80 37.32
CA LEU A 321 -3.26 -14.09 36.62
C LEU A 321 -3.05 -13.00 35.55
N LYS A 322 -2.85 -11.77 36.03
CA LYS A 322 -1.96 -10.83 35.34
C LYS A 322 -0.55 -11.25 35.72
N GLY A 323 0.27 -11.65 34.75
CA GLY A 323 1.69 -11.87 34.99
C GLY A 323 2.40 -12.66 33.88
N THR A 324 3.21 -11.93 33.10
CA THR A 324 4.52 -12.35 32.51
C THR A 324 4.56 -13.66 31.72
N TYR A 325 4.69 -13.58 30.38
CA TYR A 325 5.97 -13.43 29.66
C TYR A 325 5.73 -12.73 28.32
#